data_AF-A0A4R5JAY4-F1
#
_entry.id   AF-A0A4R5JAY4-F1
#
_cell.length_a   1.000
_cell.length_b   1.000
_cell.length_c   1.000
_cell.angle_alpha   90.00
_cell.angle_beta   90.00
_cell.angle_gamma   90.00
#
_symmetry.space_group_name_H-M   'P 1'
#
loop_
_entity.id
_entity.type
_entity.pdbx_description
1 polymer ?
#
loop_
_entity_poly.entity_id
_entity_poly.type
_entity_poly.pdbx_seq_one_letter_code
_entity_poly.pdbx_strand_id
1 'polypeptide(L)'
;MIGRKDLSHPDSAALVELGALRTEIRRTSRKANLQAVRVGCWGSDAYKAALVAVFDGWIVGSSGQRQLVCFASAAEMGLLLERHVDRCRATAMQSGPEVLRVLYWTVMRRWSTRPRVRAGEGQAPKPVARAIGAAAARPAICAECADLQRDPRRASGHPGLHPASTVARQRYSPHLELMLCEHRCRTCEARWTMRSHAADPFVGWTLRRGEQAFEAPAPGSAFGAVTGEVVQREAMRQGQEGHRWDQGWQGTTRHQC
;
A
#
# COMPACT_ATOMS: atom_id res chain seq x y z
N MET A 1 -5.89 -23.53 -47.71
CA MET A 1 -4.97 -22.70 -46.89
C MET A 1 -5.79 -21.69 -46.11
N ILE A 2 -6.21 -22.03 -44.90
CA ILE A 2 -6.96 -21.13 -44.02
C ILE A 2 -5.93 -20.38 -43.19
N GLY A 3 -5.82 -19.07 -43.45
CA GLY A 3 -4.89 -18.18 -42.77
C GLY A 3 -5.17 -18.14 -41.27
N ARG A 4 -4.12 -18.31 -40.47
CA ARG A 4 -4.07 -17.94 -39.05
C ARG A 4 -4.37 -16.44 -38.93
N LYS A 5 -5.65 -16.08 -38.85
CA LYS A 5 -6.06 -14.75 -38.41
C LYS A 5 -5.75 -14.64 -36.93
N ASP A 6 -4.71 -13.87 -36.63
CA ASP A 6 -4.61 -12.93 -35.51
C ASP A 6 -5.66 -13.13 -34.41
N LEU A 7 -5.42 -14.11 -33.54
CA LEU A 7 -5.92 -14.06 -32.18
C LEU A 7 -4.98 -13.12 -31.41
N SER A 8 -5.03 -11.83 -31.72
CA SER A 8 -4.58 -10.79 -30.81
C SER A 8 -5.39 -10.98 -29.53
N HIS A 9 -4.75 -11.63 -28.55
CA HIS A 9 -5.41 -12.17 -27.38
C HIS A 9 -6.07 -11.01 -26.62
N PRO A 10 -7.40 -10.93 -26.53
CA PRO A 10 -8.10 -9.82 -25.87
C PRO A 10 -7.65 -9.65 -24.41
N ASP A 11 -7.16 -10.74 -23.80
CA ASP A 11 -6.57 -10.78 -22.47
C ASP A 11 -5.30 -9.91 -22.35
N SER A 12 -4.52 -9.77 -23.42
CA SER A 12 -3.30 -8.94 -23.41
C SER A 12 -3.60 -7.44 -23.29
N ALA A 13 -4.62 -6.94 -24.00
CA ALA A 13 -5.03 -5.54 -23.95
C ALA A 13 -5.60 -5.18 -22.57
N ALA A 14 -6.45 -6.06 -22.02
CA ALA A 14 -7.03 -5.88 -20.68
C ALA A 14 -5.94 -5.86 -19.59
N LEU A 15 -4.91 -6.71 -19.69
CA LEU A 15 -3.78 -6.72 -18.75
C LEU A 15 -2.94 -5.44 -18.83
N VAL A 16 -2.71 -4.90 -20.03
CA VAL A 16 -2.03 -3.61 -20.21
C VAL A 16 -2.84 -2.48 -19.58
N GLU A 17 -4.15 -2.46 -19.81
CA GLU A 17 -5.05 -1.44 -19.24
C GLU A 17 -5.11 -1.53 -17.71
N LEU A 18 -5.16 -2.73 -17.14
CA LEU A 18 -5.04 -2.95 -15.70
C LEU A 18 -3.70 -2.45 -15.14
N GLY A 19 -2.60 -2.67 -15.87
CA GLY A 19 -1.28 -2.15 -15.52
C GLY A 19 -1.23 -0.63 -15.47
N ALA A 20 -1.85 0.03 -16.46
CA ALA A 20 -1.99 1.48 -16.51
C ALA A 20 -2.84 2.00 -15.35
N LEU A 21 -4.00 1.37 -15.08
CA LEU A 21 -4.87 1.73 -13.96
C LEU A 21 -4.15 1.57 -12.61
N ARG A 22 -3.41 0.48 -12.41
CA ARG A 22 -2.62 0.27 -11.19
C ARG A 22 -1.55 1.36 -11.01
N THR A 23 -0.92 1.79 -12.09
CA THR A 23 0.06 2.88 -12.06
C THR A 23 -0.60 4.20 -11.68
N GLU A 24 -1.77 4.48 -12.24
CA GLU A 24 -2.54 5.70 -11.95
C GLU A 24 -3.11 5.72 -10.54
N ILE A 25 -3.57 4.58 -10.02
CA ILE A 25 -4.00 4.39 -8.63
C ILE A 25 -2.85 4.72 -7.68
N ARG A 26 -1.64 4.18 -7.93
CA ARG A 26 -0.45 4.47 -7.12
C ARG A 26 -0.04 5.94 -7.18
N ARG A 27 -0.10 6.54 -8.36
CA ARG A 27 0.19 7.98 -8.55
C ARG A 27 -0.79 8.83 -7.75
N THR A 28 -2.07 8.51 -7.83
CA THR A 28 -3.15 9.19 -7.12
C THR A 28 -3.01 9.03 -5.61
N SER A 29 -2.70 7.82 -5.12
CA SER A 29 -2.42 7.55 -3.69
C SER A 29 -1.23 8.35 -3.17
N ARG A 30 -0.12 8.42 -3.91
CA ARG A 30 1.03 9.27 -3.55
C ARG A 30 0.65 10.75 -3.49
N LYS A 31 -0.12 11.25 -4.47
CA LYS A 31 -0.58 12.64 -4.49
C LYS A 31 -1.45 12.96 -3.26
N ALA A 32 -2.36 12.06 -2.89
CA ALA A 32 -3.19 12.24 -1.70
C ALA A 32 -2.34 12.21 -0.41
N ASN A 33 -1.40 11.27 -0.33
CA ASN A 33 -0.47 11.18 0.81
C ASN A 33 0.33 12.48 0.98
N LEU A 34 0.91 13.02 -0.10
CA LEU A 34 1.66 14.28 -0.08
C LEU A 34 0.82 15.48 0.39
N GLN A 35 -0.48 15.47 0.16
CA GLN A 35 -1.38 16.51 0.68
C GLN A 35 -1.69 16.29 2.17
N ALA A 36 -1.97 15.06 2.57
CA ALA A 36 -2.33 14.74 3.95
C ALA A 36 -1.16 14.91 4.94
N VAL A 37 0.08 14.61 4.56
CA VAL A 37 1.26 14.81 5.43
C VAL A 37 1.53 16.27 5.78
N ARG A 38 0.96 17.23 5.03
CA ARG A 38 1.04 18.65 5.37
C ARG A 38 0.12 19.04 6.52
N VAL A 39 -0.89 18.21 6.81
CA VAL A 39 -1.90 18.46 7.84
C VAL A 39 -1.58 17.70 9.13
N GLY A 40 -1.00 16.51 9.04
CA GLY A 40 -0.68 15.72 10.23
C GLY A 40 0.36 14.64 9.99
N CYS A 41 0.95 14.17 11.09
CA CYS A 41 1.89 13.06 11.09
C CYS A 41 1.23 11.78 10.58
N TRP A 42 2.01 10.95 9.91
CA TRP A 42 1.51 9.71 9.32
C TRP A 42 0.84 8.79 10.36
N GLY A 43 -0.32 8.23 10.02
CA GLY A 43 -1.11 7.37 10.91
C GLY A 43 -1.92 8.09 11.98
N SER A 44 -1.68 9.39 12.22
CA SER A 44 -2.50 10.21 13.13
C SER A 44 -3.93 10.36 12.60
N ASP A 45 -4.85 10.70 13.50
CA ASP A 45 -6.25 10.93 13.11
C ASP A 45 -6.39 12.18 12.24
N ALA A 46 -5.58 13.22 12.47
CA ALA A 46 -5.50 14.39 11.60
C ALA A 46 -5.08 14.02 10.16
N TYR A 47 -4.08 13.14 10.02
CA TYR A 47 -3.65 12.62 8.72
C TYR A 47 -4.76 11.81 8.03
N LYS A 48 -5.44 10.92 8.76
CA LYS A 48 -6.55 10.13 8.20
C LYS A 48 -7.71 11.02 7.77
N ALA A 49 -8.09 12.00 8.61
CA ALA A 49 -9.12 12.97 8.28
C ALA A 49 -8.77 13.80 7.03
N ALA A 50 -7.50 14.22 6.91
CA ALA A 50 -7.02 14.91 5.73
C ALA A 50 -7.11 14.05 4.46
N LEU A 51 -6.73 12.77 4.52
CA LEU A 51 -6.90 11.86 3.37
C LEU A 51 -8.37 11.69 2.98
N VAL A 52 -9.27 11.54 3.95
CA VAL A 52 -10.71 11.42 3.70
C VAL A 52 -11.23 12.66 2.96
N ALA A 53 -10.86 13.86 3.44
CA ALA A 53 -11.25 15.12 2.81
C ALA A 53 -10.70 15.27 1.37
N VAL A 54 -9.45 14.87 1.14
CA VAL A 54 -8.83 14.90 -0.20
C VAL A 54 -9.59 14.00 -1.17
N PHE A 55 -9.84 12.74 -0.78
CA PHE A 55 -10.54 11.80 -1.65
C PHE A 55 -12.01 12.16 -1.85
N ASP A 56 -12.66 12.76 -0.86
CA ASP A 56 -14.00 13.30 -1.03
C ASP A 56 -14.08 14.35 -2.12
N GLY A 57 -13.22 15.37 -2.03
CA GLY A 57 -13.18 16.44 -3.03
C GLY A 57 -12.93 15.87 -4.42
N TRP A 58 -12.01 14.90 -4.54
CA TRP A 58 -11.70 14.29 -5.84
C TRP A 58 -12.82 13.42 -6.39
N ILE A 59 -13.48 12.61 -5.56
CA ILE A 59 -14.59 11.74 -6.01
C ILE A 59 -15.81 12.58 -6.37
N VAL A 60 -16.12 13.62 -5.59
CA VAL A 60 -17.24 14.55 -5.89
C VAL A 60 -16.95 15.36 -7.15
N GLY A 61 -15.72 15.82 -7.34
CA GLY A 61 -15.31 16.63 -8.49
C GLY A 61 -14.90 15.85 -9.74
N SER A 62 -15.11 14.53 -9.80
CA SER A 62 -14.74 13.72 -10.96
C SER A 62 -15.83 12.73 -11.38
N SER A 63 -15.73 12.25 -12.62
CA SER A 63 -16.64 11.28 -13.24
C SER A 63 -15.87 10.17 -13.96
N GLY A 64 -16.57 9.09 -14.33
CA GLY A 64 -16.02 7.99 -15.12
C GLY A 64 -14.82 7.30 -14.46
N GLN A 65 -13.79 7.00 -15.25
CA GLN A 65 -12.56 6.33 -14.79
C GLN A 65 -11.87 7.06 -13.65
N ARG A 66 -11.80 8.41 -13.70
CA ARG A 66 -11.09 9.18 -12.68
C ARG A 66 -11.75 9.05 -11.30
N GLN A 67 -13.07 8.98 -11.26
CA GLN A 67 -13.82 8.74 -10.02
C GLN A 67 -13.48 7.37 -9.42
N LEU A 68 -13.44 6.32 -10.25
CA LEU A 68 -13.11 4.97 -9.82
C LEU A 68 -11.64 4.82 -9.40
N VAL A 69 -10.72 5.51 -10.07
CA VAL A 69 -9.31 5.60 -9.65
C VAL A 69 -9.21 6.23 -8.26
N CYS A 70 -9.89 7.35 -8.00
CA CYS A 70 -9.86 8.00 -6.69
C CYS A 70 -10.44 7.08 -5.60
N PHE A 71 -11.54 6.38 -5.89
CA PHE A 71 -12.14 5.41 -4.98
C PHE A 71 -11.21 4.22 -4.71
N ALA A 72 -10.57 3.68 -5.74
CA ALA A 72 -9.60 2.59 -5.61
C ALA A 72 -8.33 3.02 -4.85
N SER A 73 -7.84 4.24 -5.06
CA SER A 73 -6.74 4.83 -4.30
C SER A 73 -7.08 5.01 -2.82
N ALA A 74 -8.30 5.45 -2.49
CA ALA A 74 -8.75 5.52 -1.10
C ALA A 74 -8.72 4.12 -0.44
N ALA A 75 -9.25 3.11 -1.13
CA ALA A 75 -9.23 1.73 -0.65
C ALA A 75 -7.81 1.14 -0.58
N GLU A 76 -6.91 1.54 -1.48
CA GLU A 76 -5.47 1.22 -1.45
C GLU A 76 -4.85 1.68 -0.13
N MET A 77 -5.15 2.93 0.26
CA MET A 77 -4.74 3.58 1.51
C MET A 77 -5.49 3.08 2.74
N GLY A 78 -6.35 2.08 2.59
CA GLY A 78 -7.10 1.49 3.69
C GLY A 78 -8.35 2.27 4.11
N LEU A 79 -8.70 3.33 3.39
CA LEU A 79 -9.88 4.15 3.64
C LEU A 79 -11.08 3.58 2.88
N LEU A 80 -12.21 3.49 3.57
CA LEU A 80 -13.48 3.19 2.93
C LEU A 80 -14.38 4.41 3.05
N LEU A 81 -14.84 4.90 1.91
CA LEU A 81 -15.72 6.05 1.84
C LEU A 81 -17.13 5.56 1.52
N GLU A 82 -17.84 5.08 2.54
CA GLU A 82 -19.16 4.42 2.38
C GLU A 82 -20.15 5.27 1.58
N ARG A 83 -20.17 6.58 1.82
CA ARG A 83 -21.02 7.55 1.07
C ARG A 83 -20.82 7.55 -0.45
N HIS A 84 -19.68 7.06 -0.94
CA HIS A 84 -19.34 7.04 -2.36
C HIS A 84 -19.54 5.67 -3.01
N VAL A 85 -19.88 4.63 -2.25
CA VAL A 85 -20.03 3.26 -2.78
C VAL A 85 -21.07 3.22 -3.89
N ASP A 86 -22.27 3.74 -3.67
CA ASP A 86 -23.35 3.69 -4.66
C ASP A 86 -23.04 4.54 -5.90
N ARG A 87 -22.42 5.70 -5.70
CA ARG A 87 -21.97 6.57 -6.80
C ARG A 87 -20.93 5.89 -7.66
N CYS A 88 -19.89 5.32 -7.05
CA CYS A 88 -18.84 4.60 -7.76
C CYS A 88 -19.38 3.32 -8.42
N ARG A 89 -20.34 2.63 -7.78
CA ARG A 89 -21.03 1.49 -8.38
C ARG A 89 -21.77 1.89 -9.64
N ALA A 90 -22.59 2.94 -9.58
CA ALA A 90 -23.32 3.47 -10.73
C ALA A 90 -22.36 3.81 -11.87
N THR A 91 -21.29 4.54 -11.58
CA THR A 91 -20.24 4.87 -12.54
C THR A 91 -19.59 3.62 -13.15
N ALA A 92 -19.25 2.61 -12.35
CA ALA A 92 -18.67 1.36 -12.87
C ALA A 92 -19.66 0.60 -13.78
N MET A 93 -20.94 0.55 -13.42
CA MET A 93 -21.96 -0.16 -14.22
C MET A 93 -22.32 0.59 -15.51
N GLN A 94 -22.23 1.92 -15.52
CA GLN A 94 -22.46 2.76 -16.70
C GLN A 94 -21.21 2.91 -17.58
N SER A 95 -20.04 2.51 -17.08
CA SER A 95 -18.78 2.55 -17.84
C SER A 95 -18.76 1.45 -18.90
N GLY A 96 -18.38 1.81 -20.13
CA GLY A 96 -18.16 0.85 -21.21
C GLY A 96 -17.05 -0.18 -20.92
N PRO A 97 -15.85 0.23 -20.45
CA PRO A 97 -14.74 -0.70 -20.22
C PRO A 97 -15.00 -1.69 -19.07
N GLU A 98 -14.85 -2.99 -19.35
CA GLU A 98 -14.97 -4.07 -18.35
C GLU A 98 -13.95 -3.94 -17.22
N VAL A 99 -12.75 -3.43 -17.54
CA VAL A 99 -11.67 -3.24 -16.57
C VAL A 99 -12.08 -2.36 -15.38
N LEU A 100 -12.96 -1.39 -15.60
CA LEU A 100 -13.44 -0.47 -14.56
C LEU A 100 -14.42 -1.17 -13.61
N ARG A 101 -15.23 -2.10 -14.14
CA ARG A 101 -16.08 -2.98 -13.33
C ARG A 101 -15.22 -3.93 -12.49
N VAL A 102 -14.19 -4.54 -13.08
CA VAL A 102 -13.22 -5.38 -12.36
C VAL A 102 -12.52 -4.60 -11.25
N LEU A 103 -12.10 -3.37 -11.52
CA LEU A 103 -11.49 -2.49 -10.54
C LEU A 103 -12.42 -2.24 -9.35
N TYR A 104 -13.67 -1.84 -9.61
CA TYR A 104 -14.67 -1.63 -8.58
C TYR A 104 -14.88 -2.89 -7.72
N TRP A 105 -15.12 -4.04 -8.35
CA TRP A 105 -15.34 -5.29 -7.61
C TRP A 105 -14.10 -5.75 -6.82
N THR A 106 -12.90 -5.48 -7.33
CA THR A 106 -11.65 -5.75 -6.61
C THR A 106 -11.57 -4.94 -5.32
N VAL A 107 -11.92 -3.65 -5.38
CA VAL A 107 -12.02 -2.78 -4.21
C VAL A 107 -13.04 -3.32 -3.20
N MET A 108 -14.25 -3.68 -3.67
CA MET A 108 -15.32 -4.18 -2.81
C MET A 108 -14.98 -5.54 -2.17
N ARG A 109 -14.34 -6.44 -2.91
CA ARG A 109 -13.89 -7.75 -2.40
C ARG A 109 -12.80 -7.58 -1.33
N ARG A 110 -11.85 -6.67 -1.57
CA ARG A 110 -10.83 -6.33 -0.57
C ARG A 110 -11.46 -5.75 0.69
N TRP A 111 -12.56 -5.02 0.57
CA TRP A 111 -13.28 -4.49 1.71
C TRP A 111 -14.09 -5.57 2.46
N SER A 112 -14.87 -6.40 1.77
CA SER A 112 -15.73 -7.41 2.39
C SER A 112 -14.95 -8.49 3.17
N THR A 113 -13.69 -8.71 2.79
CA THR A 113 -12.77 -9.64 3.46
C THR A 113 -12.06 -9.03 4.68
N ARG A 114 -12.28 -7.74 4.98
CA ARG A 114 -11.80 -7.14 6.22
C ARG A 114 -12.82 -7.39 7.32
N PRO A 115 -12.41 -7.92 8.49
CA PRO A 115 -13.25 -7.91 9.67
C PRO A 115 -13.69 -6.48 9.95
N ARG A 116 -14.99 -6.22 9.88
CA ARG A 116 -15.57 -4.93 10.28
C ARG A 116 -15.45 -4.86 11.79
N VAL A 117 -14.37 -4.28 12.30
CA VAL A 117 -14.33 -3.84 13.69
C VAL A 117 -15.26 -2.64 13.78
N ARG A 118 -16.56 -2.89 14.00
CA ARG A 118 -17.53 -1.84 14.27
C ARG A 118 -17.14 -1.20 15.59
N ALA A 119 -16.84 0.09 15.57
CA ALA A 119 -16.69 0.88 16.79
C ALA A 119 -18.02 0.80 17.57
N GLY A 120 -18.02 0.11 18.70
CA GLY A 120 -19.17 0.03 19.61
C GLY A 120 -19.69 -1.37 19.91
N GLU A 121 -19.36 -2.39 19.12
CA GLU A 121 -19.68 -3.79 19.47
C GLU A 121 -18.48 -4.40 20.19
N GLY A 122 -18.44 -4.20 21.51
CA GLY A 122 -17.67 -5.07 22.39
C GLY A 122 -18.14 -6.50 22.15
N GLN A 123 -17.40 -7.24 21.34
CA GLN A 123 -17.66 -8.64 21.12
C GLN A 123 -17.37 -9.35 22.44
N ALA A 124 -18.42 -9.51 23.25
CA ALA A 124 -18.40 -10.36 24.42
C ALA A 124 -17.85 -11.72 23.94
N PRO A 125 -16.76 -12.23 24.55
CA PRO A 125 -16.22 -13.51 24.16
C PRO A 125 -17.32 -14.55 24.35
N LYS A 126 -17.82 -15.08 23.23
CA LYS A 126 -18.77 -16.19 23.24
C LYS A 126 -18.06 -17.31 24.02
N PRO A 127 -18.61 -17.80 25.15
CA PRO A 127 -17.96 -18.85 25.92
C PRO A 127 -18.04 -20.11 25.07
N VAL A 128 -16.94 -20.42 24.37
CA VAL A 128 -16.79 -21.70 23.69
C VAL A 128 -16.64 -22.72 24.80
N ALA A 129 -17.68 -23.56 24.96
CA ALA A 129 -17.65 -24.71 25.84
C ALA A 129 -16.35 -25.48 25.62
N ARG A 130 -15.62 -25.73 26.71
CA ARG A 130 -14.41 -26.54 26.72
C ARG A 130 -14.76 -27.96 26.28
N ALA A 131 -14.56 -28.26 25.00
CA ALA A 131 -14.35 -29.64 24.57
C ALA A 131 -12.97 -30.06 25.09
N ILE A 132 -12.98 -30.86 26.14
CA ILE A 132 -11.81 -31.59 26.64
C ILE A 132 -11.49 -32.66 25.59
N GLY A 133 -10.25 -32.65 25.08
CA GLY A 133 -9.69 -33.79 24.35
C GLY A 133 -9.21 -33.49 22.94
N ALA A 134 -8.03 -32.86 22.82
CA ALA A 134 -6.98 -33.18 21.86
C ALA A 134 -5.88 -32.12 22.00
N ALA A 135 -4.64 -32.54 22.27
CA ALA A 135 -3.46 -31.68 22.24
C ALA A 135 -3.15 -31.29 20.78
N ALA A 136 -3.99 -30.45 20.19
CA ALA A 136 -3.67 -29.77 18.93
C ALA A 136 -2.58 -28.75 19.24
N ALA A 137 -1.41 -28.91 18.61
CA ALA A 137 -0.33 -27.94 18.67
C ALA A 137 -0.90 -26.54 18.47
N ARG A 138 -0.84 -25.69 19.51
CA ARG A 138 -1.32 -24.31 19.43
C ARG A 138 -0.68 -23.67 18.20
N PRO A 139 -1.45 -23.03 17.29
CA PRO A 139 -0.84 -22.26 16.23
C PRO A 139 0.09 -21.24 16.89
N ALA A 140 1.35 -21.20 16.44
CA ALA A 140 2.39 -20.35 17.04
C ALA A 140 2.05 -18.85 17.00
N ILE A 141 1.02 -18.45 16.23
CA ILE A 141 0.53 -17.09 16.08
C ILE A 141 -1.01 -17.05 16.15
N CYS A 142 -1.58 -15.94 16.60
CA CYS A 142 -3.04 -15.75 16.64
C CYS A 142 -3.63 -15.65 15.22
N ALA A 143 -4.97 -15.80 15.10
CA ALA A 143 -5.67 -15.73 13.82
C ALA A 143 -5.41 -14.40 13.07
N GLU A 144 -5.37 -13.27 13.78
CA GLU A 144 -5.09 -11.96 13.19
C GLU A 144 -3.66 -11.86 12.63
N CYS A 145 -2.67 -12.42 13.33
CA CYS A 145 -1.31 -12.53 12.83
C CYS A 145 -1.24 -13.47 11.60
N ALA A 146 -2.01 -14.56 11.59
CA ALA A 146 -2.08 -15.45 10.44
C ALA A 146 -2.76 -14.80 9.22
N ASP A 147 -3.76 -13.94 9.43
CA ASP A 147 -4.35 -13.09 8.38
C ASP A 147 -3.33 -12.08 7.85
N LEU A 148 -2.60 -11.40 8.74
CA LEU A 148 -1.56 -10.46 8.35
C LEU A 148 -0.42 -11.14 7.60
N GLN A 149 -0.10 -12.39 7.94
CA GLN A 149 0.90 -13.17 7.22
C GLN A 149 0.45 -13.51 5.80
N ARG A 150 -0.85 -13.77 5.59
CA ARG A 150 -1.45 -14.01 4.27
C ARG A 150 -1.54 -12.74 3.43
N ASP A 151 -1.74 -11.59 4.05
CA ASP A 151 -1.79 -10.27 3.40
C ASP A 151 -0.88 -9.27 4.12
N PRO A 152 0.45 -9.31 3.88
CA PRO A 152 1.42 -8.46 4.56
C PRO A 152 1.36 -6.99 4.13
N ARG A 153 0.46 -6.61 3.21
CA ARG A 153 0.34 -5.24 2.68
C ARG A 153 -0.76 -4.43 3.36
N ARG A 154 -1.29 -4.90 4.49
CA ARG A 154 -2.30 -4.18 5.28
C ARG A 154 -1.67 -2.99 5.97
N ALA A 155 -1.97 -1.77 5.52
CA ALA A 155 -1.35 -0.55 6.03
C ALA A 155 -1.34 -0.43 7.57
N SER A 156 -2.45 -0.79 8.22
CA SER A 156 -2.62 -0.68 9.68
C SER A 156 -2.16 -1.92 10.48
N GLY A 157 -1.71 -2.99 9.83
CA GLY A 157 -1.55 -4.28 10.50
C GLY A 157 -2.89 -4.79 11.07
N HIS A 158 -2.89 -5.28 12.32
CA HIS A 158 -4.10 -5.65 13.06
C HIS A 158 -4.12 -4.97 14.45
N PRO A 159 -5.30 -4.82 15.10
CA PRO A 159 -5.45 -4.01 16.33
C PRO A 159 -4.57 -4.48 17.51
N GLY A 160 -4.19 -5.75 17.55
CA GLY A 160 -3.32 -6.31 18.58
C GLY A 160 -1.83 -5.93 18.47
N LEU A 161 -1.40 -5.28 17.39
CA LEU A 161 -0.01 -4.84 17.21
C LEU A 161 0.26 -3.52 17.93
N HIS A 162 1.31 -3.49 18.75
CA HIS A 162 1.82 -2.26 19.36
C HIS A 162 3.31 -2.09 19.02
N PRO A 163 3.80 -0.85 18.88
CA PRO A 163 5.21 -0.61 18.60
C PRO A 163 6.07 -1.11 19.77
N ALA A 164 7.09 -1.90 19.44
CA ALA A 164 8.08 -2.46 20.35
C ALA A 164 9.45 -1.77 20.22
N SER A 165 9.67 -0.99 19.15
CA SER A 165 10.86 -0.16 18.96
C SER A 165 10.48 1.27 18.60
N THR A 166 11.44 2.18 18.74
CA THR A 166 11.37 3.48 18.07
C THR A 166 11.41 3.29 16.56
N VAL A 167 10.91 4.28 15.82
CA VAL A 167 10.94 4.26 14.35
C VAL A 167 12.37 4.53 13.88
N ALA A 168 13.00 3.54 13.27
CA ALA A 168 14.26 3.69 12.58
C ALA A 168 14.02 4.20 11.16
N ARG A 169 14.83 5.15 10.69
CA ARG A 169 14.80 5.63 9.31
C ARG A 169 16.09 5.26 8.61
N GLN A 170 15.98 4.58 7.49
CA GLN A 170 17.11 4.18 6.65
C GLN A 170 16.97 4.85 5.30
N ARG A 171 18.00 5.61 4.90
CA ARG A 171 18.08 6.18 3.56
C ARG A 171 18.86 5.23 2.67
N TYR A 172 18.22 4.69 1.64
CA TYR A 172 18.86 3.84 0.63
C TYR A 172 19.37 4.66 -0.55
N SER A 173 18.67 5.75 -0.87
CA SER A 173 19.06 6.71 -1.90
C SER A 173 18.55 8.10 -1.51
N PRO A 174 18.98 9.17 -2.21
CA PRO A 174 18.48 10.53 -1.97
C PRO A 174 16.95 10.66 -2.08
N HIS A 175 16.30 9.72 -2.78
CA HIS A 175 14.85 9.74 -3.04
C HIS A 175 14.09 8.61 -2.35
N LEU A 176 14.77 7.72 -1.62
CA LEU A 176 14.17 6.56 -0.97
C LEU A 176 14.56 6.49 0.50
N GLU A 177 13.63 6.92 1.35
CA GLU A 177 13.70 6.77 2.81
C GLU A 177 12.73 5.67 3.25
N LEU A 178 13.28 4.64 3.89
CA LEU A 178 12.56 3.53 4.48
C LEU A 178 12.41 3.75 5.98
N MET A 179 11.16 3.79 6.45
CA MET A 179 10.79 3.71 7.85
C MET A 179 10.63 2.26 8.26
N LEU A 180 11.29 1.90 9.35
CA LEU A 180 11.27 0.59 9.99
C LEU A 180 10.79 0.76 11.43
N CYS A 181 9.83 -0.05 11.84
CA CYS A 181 9.41 -0.11 13.24
C CYS A 181 9.09 -1.54 13.61
N GLU A 182 9.59 -1.99 14.75
CA GLU A 182 9.19 -3.29 15.28
C GLU A 182 7.87 -3.15 16.02
N HIS A 183 6.99 -4.12 15.82
CA HIS A 183 5.74 -4.25 16.54
C HIS A 183 5.68 -5.62 17.21
N ARG A 184 4.90 -5.72 18.28
CA ARG A 184 4.64 -6.97 18.98
C ARG A 184 3.14 -7.17 19.11
N CYS A 185 2.69 -8.40 18.88
CA CYS A 185 1.28 -8.77 19.06
C CYS A 185 1.00 -9.00 20.55
N ARG A 186 -0.01 -8.34 21.12
CA ARG A 186 -0.42 -8.55 22.53
C ARG A 186 -0.97 -9.94 22.82
N THR A 187 -1.50 -10.63 21.80
CA THR A 187 -2.21 -11.90 21.98
C THR A 187 -1.28 -13.11 21.90
N CYS A 188 -0.32 -13.10 20.97
CA CYS A 188 0.57 -14.24 20.71
C CYS A 188 2.05 -13.88 20.76
N GLU A 189 2.39 -12.66 21.19
CA GLU A 189 3.78 -12.20 21.36
C GLU A 189 4.62 -12.18 20.06
N ALA A 190 4.00 -12.42 18.91
CA ALA A 190 4.66 -12.43 17.61
C ALA A 190 5.29 -11.06 17.31
N ARG A 191 6.56 -11.06 16.90
CA ARG A 191 7.31 -9.87 16.51
C ARG A 191 7.15 -9.62 15.02
N TRP A 192 6.81 -8.40 14.66
CA TRP A 192 6.62 -7.96 13.29
C TRP A 192 7.54 -6.79 13.00
N THR A 193 8.13 -6.75 11.81
CA THR A 193 8.80 -5.56 11.30
C THR A 193 7.86 -4.89 10.31
N MET A 194 7.47 -3.66 10.63
CA MET A 194 6.79 -2.75 9.74
C MET A 194 7.82 -2.05 8.85
N ARG A 195 7.62 -2.10 7.53
CA ARG A 195 8.40 -1.37 6.53
C ARG A 195 7.49 -0.42 5.78
N SER A 196 7.89 0.83 5.66
CA SER A 196 7.17 1.81 4.84
C SER A 196 8.14 2.76 4.20
N HIS A 197 7.88 3.18 2.98
CA HIS A 197 8.66 4.23 2.35
C HIS A 197 7.73 5.21 1.63
N ALA A 198 8.13 6.48 1.53
CA ALA A 198 7.27 7.53 0.98
C ALA A 198 6.77 7.25 -0.46
N ALA A 199 7.53 6.45 -1.23
CA ALA A 199 7.18 6.07 -2.59
C ALA A 199 6.20 4.87 -2.71
N ASP A 200 5.98 4.10 -1.63
CA ASP A 200 5.04 2.97 -1.60
C ASP A 200 3.90 3.25 -0.60
N PRO A 201 2.64 3.33 -1.07
CA PRO A 201 1.49 3.50 -0.19
C PRO A 201 1.26 2.28 0.72
N PHE A 202 1.90 1.15 0.44
CA PHE A 202 1.77 -0.06 1.25
C PHE A 202 2.81 -0.09 2.37
N VAL A 203 2.32 -0.42 3.55
CA VAL A 203 3.16 -0.89 4.65
C VAL A 203 3.42 -2.36 4.43
N GLY A 204 4.68 -2.74 4.31
CA GLY A 204 5.11 -4.13 4.27
C GLY A 204 5.30 -4.65 5.69
N TRP A 205 4.55 -5.67 6.06
CA TRP A 205 4.71 -6.38 7.33
C TRP A 205 5.52 -7.66 7.11
N THR A 206 6.53 -7.88 7.96
CA THR A 206 7.33 -9.12 7.93
C THR A 206 7.34 -9.72 9.33
N LEU A 207 6.84 -10.95 9.46
CA LEU A 207 6.89 -11.70 10.71
C LEU A 207 8.35 -12.10 10.98
N ARG A 208 8.87 -11.70 12.14
CA ARG A 208 10.15 -12.22 12.65
C ARG A 208 9.87 -13.53 13.35
N ARG A 209 10.17 -14.64 12.69
CA ARG A 209 10.29 -15.93 13.39
C ARG A 209 11.46 -15.79 14.34
N GLY A 210 11.29 -16.23 15.58
CA GLY A 210 12.36 -16.20 16.57
C GLY A 210 13.52 -17.06 16.08
N GLU A 211 14.50 -16.43 15.45
CA GLU A 211 15.85 -16.95 15.43
C GLU A 211 16.47 -16.53 16.77
N GLN A 212 17.00 -17.52 17.48
CA GLN A 212 18.01 -17.31 18.52
C GLN A 212 18.94 -16.19 18.04
N ALA A 213 19.24 -15.25 18.94
CA ALA A 213 20.11 -14.12 18.69
C ALA A 213 21.31 -14.56 17.82
N PHE A 214 21.27 -14.24 16.53
CA PHE A 214 22.50 -14.17 15.75
C PHE A 214 23.17 -12.90 16.23
N GLU A 215 23.96 -13.09 17.27
CA GLU A 215 24.96 -12.15 17.74
C GLU A 215 25.73 -11.68 16.51
N ALA A 216 25.59 -10.39 16.20
CA ALA A 216 26.34 -9.79 15.10
C ALA A 216 27.83 -10.02 15.38
N PRO A 217 28.61 -10.59 14.45
CA PRO A 217 30.05 -10.69 14.66
C PRO A 217 30.59 -9.26 14.81
N ALA A 218 31.34 -9.05 15.89
CA ALA A 218 32.01 -7.78 16.14
C ALA A 218 32.80 -7.34 14.90
N PRO A 219 32.82 -6.04 14.56
CA PRO A 219 33.58 -5.54 13.43
C PRO A 219 35.06 -5.64 13.78
N GLY A 220 35.71 -6.76 13.44
CA GLY A 220 37.13 -6.90 13.77
C GLY A 220 37.82 -8.24 13.54
N SER A 221 37.20 -9.25 12.91
CA SER A 221 37.96 -10.46 12.61
C SER A 221 37.57 -11.10 11.28
N ALA A 222 38.58 -11.14 10.40
CA ALA A 222 38.75 -12.03 9.26
C ALA A 222 37.74 -11.92 8.11
N PHE A 223 38.08 -11.15 7.09
CA PHE A 223 38.21 -11.72 5.74
C PHE A 223 39.38 -11.08 4.99
N GLY A 224 40.25 -11.96 4.52
CA GLY A 224 41.46 -11.63 3.78
C GLY A 224 41.18 -10.98 2.43
N ALA A 225 42.21 -10.30 1.97
CA ALA A 225 42.33 -9.62 0.69
C ALA A 225 41.90 -10.48 -0.51
N VAL A 226 41.03 -9.92 -1.36
CA VAL A 226 41.03 -10.16 -2.82
C VAL A 226 40.57 -8.88 -3.54
N THR A 227 41.57 -8.22 -4.14
CA THR A 227 41.59 -7.33 -5.32
C THR A 227 40.52 -6.25 -5.52
N GLY A 228 40.98 -4.99 -5.47
CA GLY A 228 40.34 -3.87 -6.16
C GLY A 228 40.93 -3.69 -7.56
N GLU A 229 40.08 -3.40 -8.55
CA GLU A 229 40.42 -2.72 -9.82
C GLU A 229 39.19 -2.62 -10.75
N VAL A 230 38.10 -1.92 -10.39
CA VAL A 230 37.03 -1.57 -11.37
C VAL A 230 36.36 -0.20 -11.12
N VAL A 231 36.70 0.57 -10.09
CA VAL A 231 35.89 1.74 -9.66
C VAL A 231 36.35 3.11 -10.21
N GLN A 232 37.28 3.15 -11.18
CA GLN A 232 37.87 4.44 -11.61
C GLN A 232 37.54 4.90 -13.03
N ARG A 233 36.70 4.18 -13.80
CA ARG A 233 36.36 4.57 -15.18
C ARG A 233 34.97 5.18 -15.39
N GLU A 234 34.08 5.17 -14.40
CA GLU A 234 32.69 5.61 -14.60
C GLU A 234 32.36 7.02 -14.05
N ALA A 235 33.31 7.64 -13.33
CA ALA A 235 33.14 8.97 -12.73
C ALA A 235 33.37 10.16 -13.70
N MET A 236 33.76 9.91 -14.96
CA MET A 236 34.04 10.99 -15.94
C MET A 236 32.93 11.22 -16.99
N ARG A 237 31.77 10.54 -16.93
CA ARG A 237 30.74 10.62 -17.99
C ARG A 237 29.43 11.35 -17.63
N GLN A 238 29.23 11.83 -16.40
CA GLN A 238 27.96 12.44 -15.97
C GLN A 238 27.97 14.00 -15.96
N GLY A 239 28.91 14.63 -16.64
CA GLY A 239 29.09 16.09 -16.65
C GLY A 239 28.25 16.90 -17.66
N GLN A 240 27.36 16.29 -18.44
CA GLN A 240 26.58 17.00 -19.46
C GLN A 240 25.20 16.35 -19.66
N GLU A 241 24.18 16.82 -18.94
CA GLU A 241 22.77 16.80 -19.35
C GLU A 241 21.93 17.54 -18.29
N GLY A 242 22.31 18.80 -18.04
CA GLY A 242 21.50 19.78 -17.33
C GLY A 242 20.91 20.77 -18.32
N HIS A 243 19.69 21.24 -18.04
CA HIS A 243 18.86 22.16 -18.80
C HIS A 243 17.91 21.52 -19.81
N ARG A 244 16.61 21.52 -19.47
CA ARG A 244 15.50 22.04 -20.30
C ARG A 244 14.16 21.42 -19.89
N TRP A 245 13.54 21.91 -18.81
CA TRP A 245 12.09 21.83 -18.59
C TRP A 245 11.65 22.98 -17.71
N ASP A 246 11.71 24.19 -18.28
CA ASP A 246 10.95 25.31 -17.77
C ASP A 246 10.18 25.89 -18.96
N GLN A 247 8.99 26.42 -18.68
CA GLN A 247 7.98 27.02 -19.56
C GLN A 247 6.75 26.16 -19.92
N GLY A 248 5.60 26.63 -19.42
CA GLY A 248 4.44 26.81 -20.31
C GLY A 248 3.12 26.20 -19.86
N TRP A 249 2.51 26.67 -18.77
CA TRP A 249 1.04 26.63 -18.62
C TRP A 249 0.55 28.03 -18.23
N GLN A 250 0.41 28.90 -19.23
CA GLN A 250 -0.37 30.14 -19.10
C GLN A 250 -1.84 29.79 -19.32
N GLY A 251 -2.64 30.09 -18.30
CA GLY A 251 -4.10 29.99 -18.36
C GLY A 251 -4.69 31.05 -19.29
N THR A 252 -5.69 30.65 -20.05
CA THR A 252 -6.59 31.57 -20.74
C THR A 252 -7.98 31.46 -20.12
N THR A 253 -8.26 32.39 -19.22
CA THR A 253 -9.61 32.80 -18.84
C THR A 253 -10.19 33.60 -20.02
N ARG A 254 -11.33 33.18 -20.57
CA ARG A 254 -12.22 34.06 -21.34
C ARG A 254 -13.59 34.09 -20.67
N HIS A 255 -13.89 35.25 -20.12
CA HIS A 255 -15.24 35.78 -19.92
C HIS A 255 -15.76 36.41 -21.23
N GLN A 256 -17.07 36.68 -21.25
CA GLN A 256 -17.91 37.44 -22.21
C GLN A 256 -18.86 36.53 -23.00
N CYS A 257 -20.18 36.72 -23.05
CA CYS A 257 -21.10 37.72 -22.48
C CYS A 257 -22.41 37.01 -22.13
#